data_AF-A0A7C5Q2Q2-F1
#
_entry.id   AF-A0A7C5Q2Q2-F1
#
_cell.length_a   1.000
_cell.length_b   1.000
_cell.length_c   1.000
_cell.angle_alpha   90.00
_cell.angle_beta   90.00
_cell.angle_gamma   90.00
#
_symmetry.space_group_name_H-M   'P 1'
#
loop_
_entity.id
_entity.type
_entity.pdbx_description
1 polymer ?
#
loop_
_entity_poly.entity_id
_entity_poly.type
_entity_poly.pdbx_seq_one_letter_code
_entity_poly.pdbx_strand_id
1 'polypeptide(L)'
;MSFNTALSGIKAASNDLNIIGNNISNSATTGFKTSRAEFSDVFTSIGQGVRLQTTAQQFTQGNIAFTDNPLDLAISGEGFFQMQDN
;
A
#
# COMPACT_ATOMS: atom_id res chain seq x y z
N MET A 1 -19.99 -4.68 -23.46
CA MET A 1 -19.77 -5.46 -22.22
C MET A 1 -18.34 -5.99 -22.15
N SER A 2 -17.87 -6.83 -23.09
CA SER A 2 -16.49 -7.39 -23.07
C SER A 2 -15.35 -6.35 -23.10
N PHE A 3 -15.49 -5.27 -23.88
CA PHE A 3 -14.47 -4.22 -23.95
C PHE A 3 -14.30 -3.47 -22.61
N ASN A 4 -15.40 -3.20 -21.90
CA ASN A 4 -15.36 -2.54 -20.59
C ASN A 4 -14.74 -3.44 -19.53
N THR A 5 -15.02 -4.74 -19.57
CA THR A 5 -14.38 -5.76 -18.72
C THR A 5 -12.88 -5.81 -18.99
N ALA A 6 -12.44 -5.87 -20.25
CA ALA A 6 -11.02 -5.84 -20.60
C ALA A 6 -10.32 -4.53 -20.17
N LEU A 7 -10.97 -3.38 -20.41
CA LEU A 7 -10.47 -2.08 -19.97
C LEU A 7 -10.34 -2.00 -18.44
N SER A 8 -11.28 -2.57 -17.71
CA SER A 8 -11.23 -2.63 -16.24
C SER A 8 -10.05 -3.45 -15.73
N GLY A 9 -9.74 -4.58 -16.39
CA GLY A 9 -8.58 -5.42 -16.07
C GLY A 9 -7.26 -4.69 -16.31
N ILE A 10 -7.11 -4.00 -17.45
CA ILE A 10 -5.91 -3.21 -17.74
C ILE A 10 -5.73 -2.07 -16.74
N LYS A 11 -6.81 -1.37 -16.37
CA LYS A 11 -6.76 -0.32 -15.34
C LYS A 11 -6.38 -0.87 -13.97
N ALA A 12 -6.93 -2.01 -13.58
CA ALA A 12 -6.58 -2.67 -12.33
C ALA A 12 -5.09 -3.06 -12.29
N ALA A 13 -4.57 -3.66 -13.37
CA ALA A 13 -3.16 -4.01 -13.50
C ALA A 13 -2.25 -2.76 -13.46
N SER A 14 -2.64 -1.66 -14.12
CA SER A 14 -1.88 -0.41 -14.07
C SER A 14 -1.82 0.18 -12.66
N ASN A 15 -2.91 0.12 -11.91
CA ASN A 15 -2.94 0.60 -10.52
C ASN A 15 -2.09 -0.28 -9.60
N ASP A 16 -2.09 -1.59 -9.80
CA ASP A 16 -1.23 -2.52 -9.06
C ASP A 16 0.26 -2.19 -9.28
N LEU A 17 0.66 -1.98 -10.54
CA LEU A 17 2.03 -1.58 -10.88
C LEU A 17 2.42 -0.24 -10.25
N ASN A 18 1.51 0.73 -10.17
CA ASN A 18 1.79 2.00 -9.50
C ASN A 18 2.04 1.81 -7.99
N ILE A 19 1.28 0.93 -7.33
CA ILE A 19 1.46 0.63 -5.90
C ILE A 19 2.77 -0.13 -5.68
N ILE A 20 3.08 -1.12 -6.51
CA ILE A 20 4.36 -1.84 -6.48
C ILE A 20 5.52 -0.86 -6.69
N GLY A 21 5.42 0.02 -7.69
CA GLY A 21 6.41 1.06 -7.96
C GLY A 21 6.63 1.97 -6.76
N ASN A 22 5.55 2.45 -6.13
CA ASN A 22 5.64 3.27 -4.93
C ASN A 22 6.32 2.55 -3.76
N ASN A 23 6.02 1.26 -3.55
CA ASN A 23 6.66 0.45 -2.52
C ASN A 23 8.17 0.30 -2.77
N ILE A 24 8.57 0.03 -4.02
CA ILE A 24 9.98 -0.13 -4.39
C ILE A 24 10.72 1.21 -4.20
N SER A 25 10.14 2.32 -4.69
CA SER A 25 10.75 3.64 -4.58
C SER A 25 10.97 4.07 -3.14
N ASN A 26 10.11 3.66 -2.20
CA ASN A 26 10.23 4.01 -0.78
C ASN A 26 10.84 2.90 0.09
N SER A 27 11.39 1.84 -0.52
CA SER A 27 11.96 0.71 0.22
C SER A 27 13.14 1.08 1.13
N ALA A 28 13.81 2.20 0.88
CA ALA A 28 14.94 2.69 1.67
C ALA A 28 14.54 3.74 2.73
N THR A 29 13.26 4.13 2.79
CA THR A 29 12.79 5.17 3.72
C THR A 29 12.48 4.54 5.08
N THR A 30 13.06 5.10 6.15
CA THR A 30 12.81 4.66 7.53
C THR A 30 11.35 4.88 7.91
N GLY A 31 10.74 3.88 8.55
CA GLY A 31 9.34 3.94 8.97
C GLY A 31 8.30 3.76 7.85
N PHE A 32 8.72 3.55 6.59
CA PHE A 32 7.78 3.28 5.49
C PHE A 32 7.02 1.96 5.74
N LYS A 33 5.71 1.98 5.49
CA LYS A 33 4.84 0.79 5.55
C LYS A 33 4.30 0.49 4.16
N THR A 34 4.61 -0.71 3.67
CA THR A 34 4.22 -1.21 2.35
C THR A 34 2.72 -1.18 2.16
N SER A 35 2.27 -0.85 0.95
CA SER A 35 0.86 -0.85 0.56
C SER A 35 0.54 -1.97 -0.42
N ARG A 36 -0.69 -2.50 -0.39
CA ARG A 36 -1.15 -3.56 -1.31
C ARG A 36 -2.50 -3.21 -1.92
N ALA A 37 -2.64 -3.48 -3.22
CA ALA A 37 -3.90 -3.35 -3.93
C ALA A 37 -4.88 -4.48 -3.55
N GLU A 38 -6.11 -4.14 -3.19
CA GLU A 38 -7.19 -5.10 -2.99
C GLU A 38 -8.30 -4.85 -4.02
N PHE A 39 -8.66 -5.90 -4.75
CA PHE A 39 -9.58 -5.82 -5.87
C PHE A 39 -10.91 -6.48 -5.53
N SER A 40 -11.96 -6.04 -6.22
CA SER A 40 -13.32 -6.57 -6.09
C SER A 40 -14.00 -6.65 -7.45
N ASP A 41 -14.82 -7.69 -7.63
CA ASP A 41 -15.62 -7.87 -8.84
C ASP A 41 -16.79 -6.89 -8.84
N VAL A 42 -17.12 -6.38 -10.03
CA VAL A 42 -18.31 -5.59 -10.28
C VAL A 42 -19.34 -6.52 -10.89
N PHE A 43 -20.32 -6.93 -10.08
CA PHE A 43 -21.34 -7.88 -10.51
C PHE A 43 -22.67 -7.19 -10.83
N THR A 44 -23.17 -7.34 -12.06
CA THR A 44 -24.56 -6.95 -12.42
C THR A 44 -25.17 -8.01 -13.36
N SER A 45 -25.83 -9.06 -12.82
CA SER A 45 -26.42 -10.23 -13.53
C SER A 45 -25.51 -11.04 -14.47
N ILE A 46 -24.47 -10.42 -15.03
CA ILE A 46 -23.31 -10.91 -15.76
C ILE A 46 -22.11 -10.15 -15.17
N GLY A 47 -20.96 -10.79 -14.97
CA GLY A 47 -19.76 -10.11 -14.43
C GLY A 47 -19.35 -8.93 -15.33
N GLN A 48 -19.13 -7.76 -14.74
CA GLN A 48 -18.84 -6.51 -15.46
C GLN A 48 -17.37 -6.11 -15.41
N GLY A 49 -16.53 -6.83 -14.64
CA GLY A 49 -15.09 -6.62 -14.57
C GLY A 49 -14.61 -6.28 -13.17
N VAL A 50 -13.36 -5.86 -13.05
CA VAL A 50 -12.69 -5.69 -11.75
C VAL A 50 -12.47 -4.22 -11.44
N ARG A 51 -12.57 -3.85 -10.16
CA ARG A 51 -12.16 -2.53 -9.67
C ARG A 51 -11.22 -2.65 -8.48
N LEU A 52 -10.35 -1.66 -8.33
CA LEU A 52 -9.60 -1.46 -7.09
C LEU A 52 -10.59 -1.03 -5.99
N GLN A 53 -10.71 -1.83 -4.93
CA GLN A 53 -11.59 -1.56 -3.80
C GLN A 53 -10.87 -0.70 -2.76
N THR A 54 -9.64 -1.08 -2.40
CA THR A 54 -8.84 -0.35 -1.43
C THR A 54 -7.35 -0.56 -1.68
N THR A 55 -6.54 0.37 -1.18
CA THR A 55 -5.09 0.21 -1.05
C THR A 55 -4.81 0.07 0.44
N ALA A 56 -4.57 -1.17 0.89
CA ALA A 56 -4.37 -1.47 2.30
C ALA A 56 -2.89 -1.32 2.66
N GLN A 57 -2.61 -0.61 3.75
CA GLN A 57 -1.26 -0.50 4.31
C GLN A 57 -0.96 -1.66 5.25
N GLN A 58 0.26 -2.19 5.19
CA GLN A 58 0.70 -3.30 6.02
C GLN A 58 1.51 -2.79 7.21
N PHE A 59 0.95 -2.93 8.41
CA PHE A 59 1.54 -2.44 9.66
C PHE A 59 2.46 -3.44 10.38
N THR A 60 3.08 -4.37 9.64
CA THR A 60 4.02 -5.32 10.22
C THR A 60 5.29 -4.62 10.72
N GLN A 61 5.91 -5.19 11.76
CA GLN A 61 7.19 -4.68 12.30
C GLN A 61 8.32 -4.97 11.30
N GLY A 62 9.11 -3.94 10.99
CA GLY A 62 10.33 -4.06 10.18
C GLY A 62 11.56 -4.28 11.05
N ASN A 63 12.72 -4.46 10.40
CA ASN A 63 14.00 -4.54 11.10
C ASN A 63 14.32 -3.20 11.78
N ILE A 64 14.67 -3.24 13.05
CA ILE A 64 15.15 -2.08 13.80
C ILE A 64 16.68 -2.05 13.68
N ALA A 65 17.21 -0.99 13.09
CA ALA A 65 18.65 -0.76 13.03
C ALA A 65 19.07 0.17 14.16
N PHE A 66 20.15 -0.17 14.85
CA PHE A 66 20.76 0.71 15.86
C PHE A 66 21.62 1.77 15.16
N THR A 67 21.56 2.98 15.67
CA THR A 67 22.40 4.11 15.25
C THR A 67 23.25 4.60 16.42
N ASP A 68 24.28 5.39 16.13
CA ASP A 68 25.15 5.97 17.16
C ASP A 68 24.57 7.25 17.79
N ASN A 69 23.38 7.69 17.37
CA ASN A 69 22.74 8.89 17.89
C ASN A 69 21.79 8.53 19.06
N PRO A 70 22.03 9.05 20.29
CA PRO A 70 21.20 8.74 21.45
C PRO A 70 19.77 9.28 21.37
N LEU A 71 19.47 10.17 20.41
CA LEU A 71 18.13 10.73 20.20
C LEU A 71 17.32 9.99 19.12
N ASP A 72 17.88 8.94 18.51
CA ASP A 72 17.14 8.11 17.56
C ASP A 72 16.35 7.04 18.32
N LEU A 73 15.03 7.15 18.27
CA LEU A 73 14.11 6.23 18.95
C LEU A 73 13.26 5.47 17.93
N ALA A 74 13.00 4.20 18.23
CA ALA A 74 12.11 3.35 17.44
C ALA A 74 11.10 2.65 18.37
N ILE A 75 9.88 2.46 17.88
CA ILE A 75 8.84 1.69 18.59
C ILE A 75 9.04 0.21 18.26
N SER A 76 9.06 -0.63 19.29
CA SER A 76 9.00 -2.08 19.17
C SER A 76 7.60 -2.53 19.59
N GLY A 77 6.82 -3.02 18.62
CA GLY A 77 5.40 -3.36 18.82
C GLY A 77 4.47 -2.29 18.26
N GLU A 78 3.22 -2.29 18.72
CA GLU A 78 2.18 -1.39 18.21
C GLU A 78 2.26 -0.01 18.88
N GLY A 79 2.18 1.05 18.08
CA GLY A 79 2.17 2.43 18.58
C GLY A 79 2.63 3.42 17.52
N PHE A 80 2.34 4.70 17.76
CA PHE A 80 2.80 5.82 16.96
C PHE A 80 3.36 6.92 17.85
N PHE A 81 4.37 7.64 17.37
CA PHE A 81 4.78 8.89 17.99
C PHE A 81 3.78 9.98 17.64
N GLN A 82 3.32 10.73 18.64
CA GLN A 82 2.49 11.91 18.44
C GLN A 82 3.39 13.11 18.18
N MET A 83 3.12 13.86 17.11
CA MET A 83 3.76 15.15 16.84
C MET A 83 2.71 16.26 16.90
N GLN A 84 3.11 17.44 17.36
CA GLN A 84 2.31 18.66 17.35
C GLN A 84 3.04 19.69 16.49
N ASP A 85 2.35 20.23 15.50
CA ASP A 85 2.84 21.38 14.74
C ASP A 85 2.55 22.67 15.52
N ASN A 86 3.48 23.63 15.50
CA ASN A 86 3.43 24.86 16.31
C ASN A 86 2.85 26.04 15.53
#